data_AF-A0A7Y5ECD7-F1
#
_entry.id   AF-A0A7Y5ECD7-F1
#
_cell.length_a   1.000
_cell.length_b   1.000
_cell.length_c   1.000
_cell.angle_alpha   90.00
_cell.angle_beta   90.00
_cell.angle_gamma   90.00
#
_symmetry.space_group_name_H-M   'P 1'
#
loop_
_entity.id
_entity.type
_entity.pdbx_description
1 polymer ?
#
loop_
_entity_poly.entity_id
_entity_poly.type
_entity_poly.pdbx_seq_one_letter_code
_entity_poly.pdbx_strand_id
1 'polypeptide(L)'
;MNSWFANISVNLKLGLGFGLVLILTGLLALTGWTSLGSLIDRSNWMGDIGQLNKDLTDLRIARLQYMIANGDDSAAANTQAKLDAFGKQQAYLASTFKSAENIKLLGELGETISAYKLSLNKM
;
A
#
# COMPACT_ATOMS: atom_id res chain seq x y z
N MET A 1 53.56 -19.40 -7.48
CA MET A 1 52.40 -18.49 -7.51
C MET A 1 51.89 -18.37 -8.95
N ASN A 2 50.70 -18.93 -9.21
CA ASN A 2 49.78 -18.67 -10.33
C ASN A 2 50.29 -18.65 -11.78
N SER A 3 50.91 -19.74 -12.25
CA SER A 3 51.15 -19.99 -13.68
C SER A 3 49.89 -20.37 -14.48
N TRP A 4 48.77 -20.65 -13.80
CA TRP A 4 47.51 -21.08 -14.43
C TRP A 4 46.85 -19.99 -15.29
N PHE A 5 46.87 -18.73 -14.83
CA PHE A 5 46.39 -17.59 -15.62
C PHE A 5 47.38 -17.16 -16.70
N ALA A 6 48.66 -17.52 -16.61
CA ALA A 6 49.66 -17.11 -17.61
C ALA A 6 49.51 -17.90 -18.93
N ASN A 7 49.07 -19.16 -18.88
CA ASN A 7 48.92 -20.07 -20.02
C ASN A 7 47.55 -20.05 -20.70
N ILE A 8 46.60 -19.27 -20.17
CA ILE A 8 45.29 -19.08 -20.80
C ILE A 8 45.40 -18.07 -21.94
N SER A 9 44.84 -18.40 -23.11
CA SER A 9 44.86 -17.54 -24.29
C SER A 9 44.24 -16.17 -23.99
N VAL A 10 44.75 -15.12 -24.63
CA VAL A 10 44.28 -13.74 -24.42
C VAL A 10 42.77 -13.61 -24.66
N ASN A 11 42.22 -14.34 -25.64
CA ASN A 11 40.78 -14.37 -25.92
C ASN A 11 39.93 -14.90 -24.74
N LEU A 12 40.43 -15.89 -23.98
CA LEU A 12 39.69 -16.43 -22.84
C LEU A 12 39.75 -15.49 -21.63
N LYS A 13 40.85 -14.74 -21.43
CA LYS A 13 40.90 -13.66 -20.40
C LYS A 13 39.91 -12.55 -20.73
N LEU A 14 39.84 -12.17 -22.01
CA LEU A 14 38.91 -11.16 -22.50
C LEU A 14 37.45 -11.63 -22.37
N GLY A 15 37.17 -12.88 -22.72
CA GLY A 15 35.85 -13.49 -22.55
C GLY A 15 35.42 -13.62 -21.08
N LEU A 16 36.35 -13.95 -20.17
CA LEU A 16 36.08 -13.98 -18.73
C LEU A 16 35.79 -12.59 -18.16
N GLY A 17 36.57 -11.57 -18.56
CA GLY A 17 36.33 -10.19 -18.17
C GLY A 17 34.99 -9.67 -18.69
N PHE A 18 34.70 -9.92 -19.97
CA PHE A 18 33.42 -9.55 -20.58
C PHE A 18 32.23 -10.30 -19.96
N GLY A 19 32.36 -11.61 -19.71
CA GLY A 19 31.33 -12.41 -19.05
C GLY A 19 31.05 -11.92 -17.63
N LEU A 20 32.08 -11.56 -16.87
CA LEU A 20 31.91 -10.97 -15.53
C LEU A 20 31.14 -9.64 -15.61
N VAL A 21 31.49 -8.77 -16.56
CA VAL A 21 30.75 -7.51 -16.78
C VAL A 21 29.28 -7.79 -17.08
N LEU A 22 28.98 -8.73 -18.00
CA LEU A 22 27.60 -9.10 -18.32
C LEU A 22 26.83 -9.64 -17.12
N ILE A 23 27.46 -10.45 -16.27
CA ILE A 23 26.85 -10.94 -15.03
C ILE A 23 26.53 -9.78 -14.10
N LEU A 24 27.48 -8.88 -13.87
CA LEU A 24 27.28 -7.71 -13.01
C LEU A 24 26.19 -6.79 -13.56
N THR A 25 26.15 -6.56 -14.88
CA THR A 25 25.08 -5.81 -15.54
C THR A 25 23.72 -6.51 -15.38
N GLY A 26 23.66 -7.83 -15.51
CA GLY A 26 22.45 -8.60 -15.28
C GLY A 26 21.94 -8.46 -13.84
N LEU A 27 22.84 -8.55 -12.86
CA LEU A 27 22.50 -8.33 -11.44
C LEU A 27 22.00 -6.90 -11.19
N LEU A 28 22.64 -5.89 -11.79
CA LEU A 28 22.18 -4.50 -11.71
C LEU A 28 20.79 -4.31 -12.35
N ALA A 29 20.53 -4.94 -13.49
CA ALA A 29 19.22 -4.89 -14.13
C ALA A 29 18.13 -5.55 -13.27
N LEU A 30 18.41 -6.72 -12.69
CA LEU A 30 17.48 -7.43 -11.81
C LEU A 30 17.19 -6.65 -10.52
N THR A 31 18.22 -6.13 -9.87
CA THR A 31 18.06 -5.30 -8.65
C THR A 31 17.34 -3.99 -8.95
N GLY A 32 17.65 -3.34 -10.08
CA GLY A 32 16.94 -2.14 -10.53
C GLY A 32 15.45 -2.39 -10.79
N TRP A 33 15.13 -3.49 -11.49
CA TRP A 33 13.74 -3.87 -11.78
C TRP A 33 12.94 -4.20 -10.50
N THR A 34 13.50 -5.02 -9.62
CA THR A 34 12.85 -5.42 -8.36
C THR A 34 12.67 -4.23 -7.41
N SER A 35 13.65 -3.33 -7.32
CA SER A 35 13.56 -2.10 -6.54
C SER A 35 12.43 -1.20 -7.05
N LEU A 36 12.35 -0.97 -8.36
CA LEU A 36 11.29 -0.16 -8.96
C LEU A 36 9.90 -0.75 -8.70
N GLY A 37 9.74 -2.08 -8.83
CA GLY A 37 8.49 -2.76 -8.48
C GLY A 37 8.06 -2.51 -7.03
N SER A 38 9.00 -2.61 -6.08
CA SER A 38 8.71 -2.35 -4.67
C SER A 38 8.30 -0.90 -4.37
N LEU A 39 8.84 0.06 -5.12
CA LEU A 39 8.47 1.48 -5.00
C LEU A 39 7.09 1.75 -5.57
N ILE A 40 6.73 1.09 -6.68
CA ILE A 40 5.38 1.16 -7.27
C ILE A 40 4.35 0.63 -6.27
N ASP A 41 4.59 -0.53 -5.65
CA ASP A 41 3.68 -1.09 -4.64
C ASP A 41 3.47 -0.13 -3.45
N ARG A 42 4.57 0.45 -2.95
CA ARG A 42 4.50 1.47 -1.89
C ARG A 42 3.74 2.72 -2.32
N SER A 43 3.91 3.15 -3.57
CA SER A 43 3.19 4.31 -4.13
C SER A 43 1.69 4.03 -4.21
N ASN A 44 1.30 2.84 -4.65
CA ASN A 44 -0.10 2.43 -4.70
C ASN A 44 -0.73 2.41 -3.30
N TRP A 45 -0.04 1.82 -2.31
CA TRP A 45 -0.50 1.83 -0.91
C TRP A 45 -0.64 3.23 -0.33
N MET A 46 0.26 4.16 -0.67
CA MET A 46 0.13 5.57 -0.28
C MET A 46 -1.14 6.19 -0.87
N GLY A 47 -1.43 5.91 -2.15
CA GLY A 47 -2.67 6.33 -2.81
C GLY A 47 -3.91 5.77 -2.12
N ASP A 48 -3.89 4.49 -1.76
CA ASP A 48 -5.00 3.83 -1.07
C ASP A 48 -5.26 4.41 0.33
N ILE A 49 -4.22 4.80 1.06
CA ILE A 49 -4.34 5.53 2.34
C ILE A 49 -4.87 6.95 2.12
N GLY A 50 -4.49 7.60 1.02
CA GLY A 50 -5.09 8.86 0.59
C GLY A 50 -6.61 8.75 0.40
N GLN A 51 -7.06 7.67 -0.25
CA GLN A 51 -8.49 7.37 -0.41
C GLN A 51 -9.17 7.10 0.94
N LEU A 52 -8.54 6.34 1.84
CA LEU A 52 -9.06 6.11 3.19
C LEU A 52 -9.28 7.43 3.96
N ASN A 53 -8.33 8.37 3.89
CA ASN A 53 -8.45 9.69 4.52
C ASN A 53 -9.55 10.55 3.88
N LYS A 54 -9.73 10.44 2.56
CA LYS A 54 -10.82 11.10 1.84
C LYS A 54 -12.17 10.55 2.30
N ASP A 55 -12.33 9.23 2.38
CA ASP A 55 -13.57 8.58 2.83
C ASP A 55 -13.91 8.94 4.28
N LEU A 56 -12.91 9.03 5.16
CA LEU A 56 -13.08 9.53 6.52
C LEU A 56 -13.60 10.98 6.54
N THR A 57 -13.02 11.84 5.70
CA THR A 57 -13.42 13.25 5.60
C THR A 57 -14.85 13.37 5.08
N ASP A 58 -15.19 12.63 4.03
CA ASP A 58 -16.55 12.55 3.47
C ASP A 58 -17.57 12.07 4.52
N LEU A 59 -17.24 11.05 5.31
CA LEU A 59 -18.07 10.59 6.42
C LEU A 59 -18.29 11.69 7.46
N ARG A 60 -17.23 12.39 7.87
CA ARG A 60 -17.34 13.49 8.84
C ARG A 60 -18.22 14.62 8.32
N ILE A 61 -18.14 14.95 7.03
CA ILE A 61 -19.00 15.92 6.37
C ILE A 61 -20.46 15.45 6.37
N ALA A 62 -20.73 14.21 5.93
CA ALA A 62 -22.08 13.65 5.88
C ALA A 62 -22.74 13.64 7.27
N ARG A 63 -21.99 13.26 8.30
CA ARG A 63 -22.49 13.28 9.68
C ARG A 63 -22.85 14.69 10.17
N LEU A 64 -22.09 15.71 9.79
CA LEU A 64 -22.43 17.10 10.09
C LEU A 64 -23.69 17.55 9.33
N GLN A 65 -23.83 17.15 8.07
CA GLN A 65 -25.04 17.41 7.28
C GLN A 65 -26.28 16.76 7.90
N TYR A 66 -26.16 15.53 8.42
CA TYR A 66 -27.24 14.87 9.17
C TYR A 66 -27.68 15.67 10.39
N MET A 67 -26.74 16.21 11.16
CA MET A 67 -27.06 17.06 12.31
C MET A 67 -27.74 18.38 11.90
N ILE A 68 -27.32 18.99 10.78
CA ILE A 68 -27.92 20.22 10.25
C ILE A 68 -29.33 19.95 9.69
N ALA A 69 -29.56 18.78 9.12
CA ALA A 69 -30.84 18.37 8.56
C ALA A 69 -31.86 17.90 9.63
N ASN A 70 -31.59 18.14 10.92
CA ASN A 70 -32.43 17.72 12.05
C ASN A 70 -32.75 16.22 12.07
N GLY A 71 -31.82 15.38 11.59
CA GLY A 71 -32.01 13.94 11.62
C GLY A 71 -32.86 13.37 10.49
N ASP A 72 -33.01 14.07 9.37
CA ASP A 72 -33.71 13.57 8.18
C ASP A 72 -33.20 12.20 7.71
N ASP A 73 -34.13 11.31 7.35
CA ASP A 73 -33.87 9.93 6.91
C ASP A 73 -32.92 9.87 5.70
N SER A 74 -32.99 10.83 4.78
CA SER A 74 -32.09 10.91 3.62
C SER A 74 -30.66 11.23 4.04
N ALA A 75 -30.47 12.20 4.94
CA ALA A 75 -29.16 12.51 5.49
C ALA A 75 -28.61 11.38 6.38
N ALA A 76 -29.48 10.64 7.08
CA ALA A 76 -29.12 9.44 7.83
C ALA A 76 -28.59 8.35 6.88
N ALA A 77 -29.33 8.05 5.82
CA ALA A 77 -28.95 7.08 4.79
C ALA A 77 -27.62 7.46 4.11
N ASN A 78 -27.41 8.73 3.80
CA ASN A 78 -26.15 9.22 3.23
C ASN A 78 -24.97 9.04 4.21
N THR A 79 -25.17 9.36 5.49
CA THR A 79 -24.14 9.18 6.53
C THR A 79 -23.76 7.71 6.68
N GLN A 80 -24.77 6.82 6.70
CA GLN A 80 -24.56 5.37 6.74
C GLN A 80 -23.80 4.88 5.51
N ALA A 81 -24.17 5.34 4.31
CA ALA A 81 -23.48 4.96 3.07
C ALA A 81 -22.00 5.39 3.08
N LYS A 82 -21.68 6.59 3.59
CA LYS A 82 -20.30 7.05 3.72
C LYS A 82 -19.52 6.28 4.79
N LEU A 83 -20.16 5.89 5.89
CA LEU A 83 -19.56 5.05 6.91
C LEU A 83 -19.21 3.65 6.37
N ASP A 84 -20.10 3.08 5.55
CA ASP A 84 -19.85 1.80 4.92
C ASP A 84 -18.78 1.86 3.83
N ALA A 85 -18.69 2.97 3.07
CA ALA A 85 -17.59 3.20 2.14
C ALA A 85 -16.24 3.25 2.88
N PHE A 86 -16.14 4.03 3.96
CA PHE A 86 -14.94 4.10 4.79
C PHE A 86 -14.56 2.74 5.38
N GLY A 87 -15.54 1.98 5.90
CA GLY A 87 -15.32 0.63 6.41
C GLY A 87 -14.85 -0.37 5.34
N LYS A 88 -15.40 -0.29 4.13
CA LYS A 88 -14.94 -1.11 2.99
C LYS A 88 -13.49 -0.80 2.61
N GLN A 89 -13.12 0.48 2.57
CA GLN A 89 -11.76 0.89 2.25
C GLN A 89 -10.76 0.42 3.33
N GLN A 90 -11.13 0.50 4.60
CA GLN A 90 -10.31 -0.06 5.69
C GLN A 90 -10.13 -1.58 5.54
N ALA A 91 -11.21 -2.32 5.25
CA ALA A 91 -11.15 -3.78 5.08
C ALA A 91 -10.32 -4.19 3.85
N TYR A 92 -10.47 -3.47 2.73
CA TYR A 92 -9.63 -3.64 1.55
C TYR A 92 -8.15 -3.46 1.89
N LEU A 93 -7.82 -2.36 2.56
CA LEU A 93 -6.45 -2.07 2.97
C LEU A 93 -5.86 -3.13 3.90
N ALA A 94 -6.65 -3.64 4.85
CA ALA A 94 -6.22 -4.70 5.76
C ALA A 94 -5.87 -6.01 5.03
N SER A 95 -6.47 -6.26 3.86
CA SER A 95 -6.19 -7.44 3.03
C SER A 95 -5.00 -7.27 2.07
N THR A 96 -4.68 -6.03 1.68
CA THR A 96 -3.67 -5.73 0.67
C THR A 96 -2.29 -5.44 1.28
N PHE A 97 -2.26 -4.82 2.47
CA PHE A 97 -1.02 -4.47 3.15
C PHE A 97 -0.25 -5.71 3.63
N LYS A 98 1.09 -5.66 3.55
CA LYS A 98 1.97 -6.78 3.93
C LYS A 98 2.68 -6.60 5.26
N SER A 99 2.84 -5.35 5.72
CA SER A 99 3.50 -5.05 7.00
C SER A 99 2.58 -5.42 8.16
N ALA A 100 3.06 -6.24 9.09
CA ALA A 100 2.32 -6.61 10.30
C ALA A 100 1.92 -5.39 11.15
N GLU A 101 2.77 -4.37 11.19
CA GLU A 101 2.47 -3.12 11.91
C GLU A 101 1.29 -2.38 11.27
N ASN A 102 1.27 -2.26 9.95
CA ASN A 102 0.18 -1.59 9.24
C ASN A 102 -1.13 -2.38 9.35
N ILE A 103 -1.07 -3.71 9.26
CA ILE A 103 -2.24 -4.57 9.47
C ILE A 103 -2.80 -4.38 10.89
N LYS A 104 -1.92 -4.27 11.90
CA LYS A 104 -2.34 -3.99 13.28
C LYS A 104 -3.06 -2.65 13.40
N LEU A 105 -2.48 -1.57 12.86
CA LEU A 105 -3.11 -0.23 12.85
C LEU A 105 -4.45 -0.23 12.12
N LEU A 106 -4.55 -0.94 11.00
CA LEU A 106 -5.82 -1.10 10.28
C LEU A 106 -6.83 -1.92 11.09
N GLY A 107 -6.39 -2.91 11.87
CA GLY A 107 -7.25 -3.65 12.81
C GLY A 107 -7.82 -2.75 13.90
N GLU A 108 -6.98 -1.94 14.56
CA GLU A 108 -7.38 -0.95 15.56
C GLU A 108 -8.36 0.08 14.97
N LEU A 109 -8.15 0.49 13.72
CA LEU A 109 -9.09 1.34 13.00
C LEU A 109 -10.43 0.63 12.75
N GLY A 110 -10.42 -0.65 12.39
CA GLY A 110 -11.63 -1.45 12.20
C GLY A 110 -12.48 -1.58 13.47
N GLU A 111 -11.83 -1.75 14.63
CA GLU A 111 -12.50 -1.73 15.93
C GLU A 111 -13.14 -0.37 16.21
N THR A 112 -12.41 0.72 15.92
CA THR A 112 -12.92 2.09 16.06
C THR A 112 -14.13 2.35 15.14
N ILE A 113 -14.09 1.88 13.89
CA ILE A 113 -15.22 1.97 12.95
C ILE A 113 -16.42 1.19 13.47
N SER A 114 -16.21 0.02 14.06
CA SER A 114 -17.28 -0.80 14.63
C SER A 114 -17.94 -0.10 15.82
N ALA A 115 -17.15 0.48 16.72
CA ALA A 115 -17.67 1.30 17.81
C ALA A 115 -18.42 2.54 17.29
N TYR A 116 -17.89 3.18 16.24
CA TYR A 116 -18.53 4.33 15.61
C TYR A 116 -19.90 3.97 15.02
N LYS A 117 -20.02 2.86 14.29
CA LYS A 117 -21.29 2.31 13.78
C LYS A 117 -22.32 2.15 14.89
N LEU A 118 -21.92 1.56 16.02
CA LEU A 118 -22.82 1.40 17.17
C LEU A 118 -23.26 2.74 17.78
N SER A 119 -22.36 3.72 17.84
CA SER A 119 -22.70 5.06 18.36
C SER A 119 -23.60 5.86 17.42
N LEU A 120 -23.43 5.71 16.10
CA LEU A 120 -24.26 6.38 15.11
C LEU A 120 -25.69 5.84 15.14
N ASN A 121 -25.86 4.53 15.31
CA ASN A 121 -27.18 3.90 15.48
C ASN A 121 -27.92 4.33 16.77
N LYS A 122 -27.23 4.98 17.71
CA LYS A 122 -27.81 5.50 18.95
C LYS A 122 -28.13 7.01 18.89
N MET A 123 -27.70 7.71 17.85
CA MET A 123 -28.03 9.13 17.62
C MET A 123 -29.42 9.26 17.01
#